data_AF-A0A099I005-F1
#
_entry.id   AF-A0A099I005-F1
#
_cell.length_a   1.000
_cell.length_b   1.000
_cell.length_c   1.000
_cell.angle_alpha   90.00
_cell.angle_beta   90.00
_cell.angle_gamma   90.00
#
_symmetry.space_group_name_H-M   'P 1'
#
loop_
_entity.id
_entity.type
_entity.pdbx_description
1 polymer ?
#
loop_
_entity_poly.entity_id
_entity_poly.type
_entity_poly.pdbx_seq_one_letter_code
_entity_poly.pdbx_strand_id
1 'polypeptide(L)'
;MAYLSFPDFMEKKRYRFQSRLWEGDPMYRSKIWKAHRQEYARVCRFGKYANDQKLLDEEVMQYERRILEARRNSGMLTEKEFRQLQDELLMQFPLW
;
A
#
# COMPACT_ATOMS: atom_id res chain seq x y z
N MET A 1 -9.96 -19.74 -11.99
CA MET A 1 -8.70 -19.42 -11.28
C MET A 1 -9.06 -19.08 -9.85
N ALA A 2 -8.48 -19.78 -8.86
CA ALA A 2 -8.77 -19.52 -7.45
C ALA A 2 -8.31 -18.11 -7.07
N TYR A 3 -9.22 -17.33 -6.50
CA TYR A 3 -8.94 -16.02 -5.94
C TYR A 3 -8.10 -16.23 -4.67
N LEU A 4 -6.94 -15.58 -4.64
CA LEU A 4 -5.94 -15.75 -3.58
C LEU A 4 -5.86 -14.45 -2.79
N SER A 5 -5.66 -14.56 -1.48
CA SER A 5 -5.32 -13.39 -0.66
C SER A 5 -4.01 -12.78 -1.14
N PHE A 6 -3.70 -11.55 -0.73
CA PHE A 6 -2.43 -10.94 -1.10
C PHE A 6 -1.21 -11.78 -0.62
N PRO A 7 -1.16 -12.31 0.62
CA PRO A 7 -0.12 -13.25 1.03
C PRO A 7 -0.04 -14.50 0.15
N ASP A 8 -1.17 -15.16 -0.14
CA ASP A 8 -1.20 -16.36 -0.98
C ASP A 8 -0.73 -16.05 -2.43
N PHE A 9 -1.07 -14.87 -2.93
CA PHE A 9 -0.60 -14.37 -4.23
C PHE A 9 0.93 -14.22 -4.23
N MET A 10 1.49 -13.62 -3.18
CA MET A 10 2.93 -13.42 -3.03
C MET A 10 3.68 -14.77 -2.96
N GLU A 11 3.15 -15.73 -2.19
CA GLU A 11 3.72 -17.08 -2.08
C GLU A 11 3.66 -17.84 -3.41
N LYS A 12 2.51 -17.81 -4.09
CA LYS A 12 2.33 -18.48 -5.38
C LYS A 12 3.24 -17.92 -6.47
N LYS A 13 3.48 -16.61 -6.44
CA LYS A 13 4.42 -15.92 -7.34
C LYS A 13 5.88 -16.11 -6.93
N ARG A 14 6.14 -16.73 -5.77
CA ARG A 14 7.47 -16.91 -5.17
C ARG A 14 8.20 -15.58 -4.98
N TYR A 15 7.44 -14.51 -4.70
CA TYR A 15 8.03 -13.22 -4.37
C TYR A 15 8.67 -13.26 -2.98
N ARG A 16 9.65 -12.37 -2.77
CA ARG A 16 10.29 -12.23 -1.46
C ARG A 16 9.28 -11.62 -0.48
N PHE A 17 8.66 -12.48 0.32
CA PHE A 17 7.59 -12.12 1.24
C PHE A 17 7.86 -12.73 2.62
N GLN A 18 7.71 -11.92 3.67
CA GLN A 18 7.82 -12.35 5.06
C GLN A 18 6.50 -12.09 5.78
N SER A 19 5.74 -13.15 6.06
CA SER A 19 4.41 -13.06 6.68
C SER A 19 4.42 -12.33 8.02
N ARG A 20 5.40 -12.61 8.89
CA ARG A 20 5.52 -11.92 10.19
C ARG A 20 5.69 -10.41 10.06
N LEU A 21 6.49 -9.95 9.09
CA LEU A 21 6.66 -8.52 8.84
C LEU A 21 5.42 -7.92 8.18
N TRP A 22 4.74 -8.67 7.31
CA TRP A 22 3.49 -8.23 6.70
C TRP A 22 2.41 -7.94 7.75
N GLU A 23 2.30 -8.78 8.77
CA GLU A 23 1.32 -8.63 9.86
C GLU A 23 1.72 -7.54 10.87
N GLY A 24 3.02 -7.40 11.18
CA GLY A 24 3.50 -6.56 12.28
C GLY A 24 4.11 -5.21 11.91
N ASP A 25 4.55 -5.00 10.67
CA ASP A 25 5.29 -3.80 10.26
C ASP A 25 4.54 -3.03 9.16
N PRO A 26 3.91 -1.88 9.49
CA PRO A 26 3.23 -1.03 8.52
C PRO A 26 4.14 -0.50 7.40
N MET A 27 5.44 -0.28 7.68
CA MET A 27 6.41 0.14 6.68
C MET A 27 6.65 -0.98 5.67
N TYR A 28 6.90 -2.19 6.18
CA TYR A 28 7.09 -3.37 5.35
C TYR A 28 5.85 -3.64 4.50
N ARG A 29 4.65 -3.59 5.12
CA ARG A 29 3.37 -3.73 4.42
C ARG A 29 3.21 -2.70 3.30
N SER A 30 3.42 -1.41 3.59
CA SER A 30 3.35 -0.33 2.60
C SER A 30 4.31 -0.56 1.42
N LYS A 31 5.56 -0.92 1.72
CA LYS A 31 6.58 -1.19 0.70
C LYS A 31 6.19 -2.35 -0.21
N ILE A 32 5.79 -3.48 0.38
CA ILE A 32 5.43 -4.67 -0.37
C ILE A 32 4.14 -4.45 -1.16
N TRP A 33 3.14 -3.81 -0.56
CA TRP A 33 1.88 -3.50 -1.25
C TRP A 33 2.12 -2.61 -2.47
N LYS A 34 2.82 -1.47 -2.30
CA LYS A 34 3.13 -0.55 -3.42
C LYS A 34 3.84 -1.24 -4.58
N ALA A 35 4.73 -2.20 -4.29
CA ALA A 35 5.49 -2.92 -5.30
C ALA A 35 4.64 -3.90 -6.13
N HIS A 36 3.59 -4.49 -5.54
CA HIS A 36 2.87 -5.61 -6.15
C HIS A 36 1.36 -5.37 -6.38
N ARG A 37 0.81 -4.25 -5.90
CA ARG A 37 -0.64 -3.94 -5.97
C ARG A 37 -1.21 -3.98 -7.38
N GLN A 38 -0.48 -3.51 -8.40
CA GLN A 38 -0.99 -3.49 -9.78
C GLN A 38 -1.11 -4.90 -10.36
N GLU A 39 -0.21 -5.81 -9.98
CA GLU A 39 -0.28 -7.20 -10.41
C GLU A 39 -1.38 -7.94 -9.65
N TYR A 40 -1.51 -7.68 -8.34
CA TYR A 40 -2.59 -8.22 -7.53
C TYR A 40 -3.97 -7.76 -8.02
N ALA A 41 -4.13 -6.49 -8.38
CA ALA A 41 -5.36 -5.91 -8.96
C ALA A 41 -5.84 -6.63 -10.23
N ARG A 42 -4.91 -7.23 -10.99
CA ARG A 42 -5.27 -8.02 -12.19
C ARG A 42 -5.91 -9.36 -11.84
N VAL A 43 -5.64 -9.90 -10.66
CA VAL A 43 -6.07 -11.24 -10.24
C VAL A 43 -7.15 -11.24 -9.15
N CYS A 44 -7.29 -10.17 -8.37
CA CYS A 44 -8.25 -10.07 -7.25
C CYS A 44 -9.67 -9.62 -7.67
N ARG A 45 -10.04 -9.80 -8.94
CA ARG A 45 -11.23 -9.16 -9.56
C ARG A 45 -12.60 -9.64 -9.07
N PHE A 46 -12.69 -10.60 -8.15
CA PHE A 46 -13.98 -11.19 -7.75
C PHE A 46 -14.00 -11.67 -6.29
N GLY A 47 -15.21 -11.75 -5.74
CA GLY A 47 -15.47 -12.29 -4.41
C GLY A 47 -14.91 -11.43 -3.28
N LYS A 48 -14.57 -12.06 -2.15
CA LYS A 48 -14.09 -11.36 -0.95
C LYS A 48 -12.82 -10.52 -1.17
N TYR A 49 -12.00 -10.88 -2.16
CA TYR A 49 -10.73 -10.23 -2.48
C TYR A 49 -10.87 -8.98 -3.37
N ALA A 50 -12.06 -8.73 -3.93
CA ALA A 50 -12.32 -7.51 -4.69
C ALA A 50 -12.17 -6.26 -3.81
N ASN A 51 -12.44 -6.39 -2.51
CA ASN A 51 -12.30 -5.32 -1.54
C ASN A 51 -10.91 -5.26 -0.89
N ASP A 52 -10.11 -6.33 -0.94
CA ASP A 52 -8.77 -6.37 -0.35
C ASP A 52 -7.87 -5.27 -0.91
N GLN A 53 -7.97 -5.02 -2.23
CA GLN A 53 -7.19 -3.95 -2.86
C GLN A 53 -7.53 -2.60 -2.22
N LYS A 54 -8.82 -2.29 -2.08
CA LYS A 54 -9.27 -1.03 -1.49
C LYS A 54 -8.83 -0.90 -0.04
N LEU A 55 -8.98 -1.96 0.76
CA LEU A 55 -8.56 -1.97 2.16
C LEU A 55 -7.06 -1.74 2.31
N LEU A 56 -6.24 -2.42 1.50
CA LEU A 56 -4.79 -2.27 1.54
C LEU A 56 -4.34 -0.90 1.01
N ASP A 57 -4.99 -0.37 -0.03
CA ASP A 57 -4.77 0.99 -0.51
C ASP A 57 -5.08 2.01 0.61
N GLU A 58 -6.21 1.86 1.32
CA GLU A 58 -6.56 2.73 2.46
C GLU A 58 -5.55 2.66 3.60
N GLU A 59 -5.12 1.47 4.01
CA GLU A 59 -4.11 1.30 5.07
C GLU A 59 -2.79 1.98 4.72
N VAL A 60 -2.32 1.79 3.47
CA VAL A 60 -1.07 2.38 3.00
C VAL A 60 -1.19 3.89 2.86
N MET A 61 -2.31 4.40 2.35
CA MET A 61 -2.57 5.83 2.27
C MET A 61 -2.55 6.51 3.65
N GLN A 62 -3.18 5.89 4.65
CA GLN A 62 -3.16 6.40 6.03
C GLN A 62 -1.74 6.39 6.60
N TYR A 63 -0.97 5.33 6.37
CA TYR A 63 0.40 5.23 6.84
C TYR A 63 1.32 6.29 6.21
N GLU A 64 1.28 6.45 4.89
CA GLU A 64 2.12 7.41 4.17
C GLU A 64 1.75 8.86 4.55
N ARG A 65 0.44 9.17 4.69
CA ARG A 65 -0.01 10.48 5.18
C ARG A 65 0.52 10.80 6.57
N ARG A 66 0.47 9.84 7.51
CA ARG A 66 1.03 10.01 8.86
C ARG A 66 2.53 10.30 8.81
N ILE A 67 3.29 9.67 7.92
CA ILE A 67 4.71 9.98 7.73
C ILE A 67 4.91 11.41 7.22
N LEU A 68 4.15 11.82 6.20
CA LEU A 68 4.24 13.17 5.63
C LEU A 68 3.90 14.23 6.69
N GLU A 69 2.85 14.00 7.47
CA GLU A 69 2.46 14.87 8.58
C GLU A 69 3.56 14.95 9.66
N ALA A 70 4.13 13.82 10.05
CA ALA A 70 5.23 13.80 11.02
C ALA A 70 6.46 14.58 10.52
N ARG A 71 6.80 14.44 9.23
CA ARG A 71 7.92 15.18 8.60
C ARG A 71 7.65 16.68 8.48
N ARG A 72 6.39 17.07 8.21
CA ARG A 72 5.97 18.47 8.23
C ARG A 72 6.11 19.04 9.65
N ASN A 73 5.60 18.33 10.65
CA ASN A 73 5.60 18.77 12.04
C ASN A 73 7.02 18.86 12.64
N SER A 74 7.97 18.04 12.15
CA SER A 74 9.38 18.12 12.54
C SER A 74 10.18 19.19 11.79
N GLY A 75 9.56 19.91 10.85
CA GLY A 75 10.24 20.91 10.01
C GLY A 75 11.13 20.30 8.91
N MET A 76 11.06 18.99 8.66
CA MET A 76 11.78 18.33 7.57
C MET A 76 11.15 18.57 6.19
N LEU A 77 9.90 19.04 6.14
CA LEU A 77 9.21 19.43 4.92
C LEU A 77 8.67 20.85 5.05
N THR A 78 8.87 21.64 4.01
CA THR A 78 8.12 22.89 3.82
C THR A 78 6.66 22.60 3.47
N GLU A 79 5.78 23.59 3.65
CA GLU A 79 4.37 23.49 3.27
C GLU A 79 4.20 23.14 1.77
N LYS A 80 5.09 23.66 0.92
CA LYS A 80 5.08 23.39 -0.52
C LYS A 80 5.45 21.92 -0.82
N GLU A 81 6.52 21.42 -0.21
CA GLU A 81 6.95 20.02 -0.39
C GLU A 81 5.91 19.05 0.16
N PHE A 82 5.30 19.38 1.30
CA PHE A 82 4.21 18.59 1.87
C PHE A 82 3.04 18.44 0.90
N ARG A 83 2.56 19.54 0.30
CA ARG A 83 1.47 19.51 -0.68
C ARG A 83 1.85 18.71 -1.92
N GLN A 84 3.04 18.93 -2.47
CA GLN A 84 3.52 18.19 -3.62
C GLN A 84 3.56 16.67 -3.35
N LEU A 85 4.09 16.25 -2.19
CA LEU A 85 4.16 14.84 -1.83
C LEU A 85 2.77 14.24 -1.56
N GLN A 86 1.82 15.02 -1.05
CA GLN A 86 0.42 14.58 -0.95
C GLN A 86 -0.22 14.35 -2.32
N ASP A 87 0.02 15.26 -3.27
CA ASP A 87 -0.50 15.12 -4.64
C ASP A 87 0.13 13.91 -5.36
N GLU A 88 1.44 13.72 -5.23
CA GLU A 88 2.14 12.55 -5.77
C GLU A 88 1.63 11.23 -5.17
N LEU A 89 1.29 11.23 -3.87
CA LEU A 89 0.70 10.08 -3.21
C LEU A 89 -0.70 9.78 -3.76
N LEU A 90 -1.55 10.80 -3.97
CA LEU A 90 -2.87 10.64 -4.59
C LEU A 90 -2.78 10.13 -6.03
N MET A 91 -1.80 10.60 -6.83
CA MET A 91 -1.57 10.08 -8.18
C MET A 91 -1.19 8.59 -8.19
N GLN A 92 -0.49 8.13 -7.16
CA GLN A 92 -0.18 6.71 -7.01
C GLN A 92 -1.44 5.91 -6.65
N PHE A 93 -2.38 6.46 -5.89
CA PHE A 93 -3.61 5.76 -5.47
C PHE A 93 -4.87 6.45 -6.01
N PRO A 94 -5.11 6.41 -7.34
CA PRO A 94 -6.18 7.20 -7.98
C PRO A 94 -7.62 6.74 -7.66
N LEU A 95 -7.76 5.60 -6.96
CA LEU A 95 -9.05 5.04 -6.54
C LEU A 95 -9.35 5.29 -5.06
N TRP A 96 -8.52 6.09 -4.38
CA TRP A 96 -8.68 6.54 -3.00
C TRP A 96 -9.31 7.94 -2.97
#